data_AF-A0A2N2Q4C2-F1
#
_entry.id   AF-A0A2N2Q4C2-F1
#
_cell.length_a   1.000
_cell.length_b   1.000
_cell.length_c   1.000
_cell.angle_alpha   90.00
_cell.angle_beta   90.00
_cell.angle_gamma   90.00
#
_symmetry.space_group_name_H-M   'P 1'
#
loop_
_entity.id
_entity.type
_entity.pdbx_description
1 polymer ?
#
loop_
_entity_poly.entity_id
_entity_poly.type
_entity_poly.pdbx_seq_one_letter_code
_entity_poly.pdbx_strand_id
1 'polypeptide(L)'
;MLLAGCASQTPMLDESFGDAVNAAKAQQTLNPDAALTNEPVYGIDGDAANAAIDTYRESYENPEEGTTDVFNIGVGTDSSTGTGN
;
A
#
# COMPACT_ATOMS: atom_id res chain seq x y z
N MET A 1 -29.74 -12.09 33.28
CA MET A 1 -29.19 -10.74 33.55
C MET A 1 -27.91 -10.59 32.75
N LEU A 2 -27.90 -9.55 31.93
CA LEU A 2 -26.90 -9.14 30.95
C LEU A 2 -25.62 -8.69 31.65
N LEU A 3 -24.45 -9.18 31.25
CA LEU A 3 -23.24 -8.35 31.28
C LEU A 3 -22.35 -8.72 30.10
N ALA A 4 -22.38 -7.82 29.12
CA ALA A 4 -21.63 -7.84 27.89
C ALA A 4 -20.12 -8.06 28.12
N GLY A 5 -19.47 -8.59 27.10
CA GLY A 5 -18.08 -9.02 27.09
C GLY A 5 -17.13 -8.06 27.79
N CYS A 6 -16.26 -8.66 28.62
CA CYS A 6 -15.04 -8.06 29.12
C CYS A 6 -14.04 -7.94 27.94
N ALA A 7 -14.40 -7.16 26.92
CA ALA A 7 -13.40 -6.63 26.01
C ALA A 7 -12.57 -5.70 26.88
N SER A 8 -11.41 -6.17 27.33
CA SER A 8 -10.36 -5.30 27.86
C SER A 8 -10.29 -4.10 26.94
N GLN A 9 -10.64 -2.92 27.45
CA GLN A 9 -10.54 -1.67 26.71
C GLN A 9 -9.18 -1.69 26.05
N THR A 10 -9.13 -1.81 24.73
CA THR A 10 -7.88 -1.87 23.98
C THR A 10 -7.26 -0.48 24.13
N PRO A 11 -6.36 -0.24 25.11
CA PRO A 11 -6.09 1.12 25.57
C PRO A 11 -5.30 1.89 24.51
N MET A 12 -4.69 1.16 23.57
CA MET A 12 -3.75 1.68 22.59
C MET A 12 -4.28 1.69 21.15
N LEU A 13 -5.44 1.07 20.89
CA LEU A 13 -6.01 1.07 19.54
C LEU A 13 -6.59 2.44 19.18
N ASP A 14 -7.18 3.13 20.14
CA ASP A 14 -7.73 4.48 19.97
C ASP A 14 -6.61 5.54 19.97
N GLU A 15 -5.60 5.37 20.82
CA GLU A 15 -4.52 6.36 20.99
C GLU A 15 -3.64 6.52 19.75
N SER A 16 -3.45 5.45 18.98
CA SER A 16 -2.67 5.46 17.73
C SER A 16 -3.53 5.27 16.46
N PHE A 17 -4.86 5.39 16.62
CA PHE A 17 -5.77 5.18 15.50
C PHE A 17 -5.49 6.20 14.38
N GLY A 18 -5.09 5.70 13.21
CA GLY A 18 -4.82 6.53 12.04
C GLY A 18 -3.38 7.02 11.93
N ASP A 19 -2.51 6.78 12.90
CA ASP A 19 -1.09 7.20 12.83
C ASP A 19 -0.38 6.64 11.60
N ALA A 20 -0.58 5.36 11.30
CA ALA A 20 0.00 4.73 10.12
C ALA A 20 -0.49 5.39 8.81
N VAL A 21 -1.78 5.76 8.74
CA VAL A 21 -2.35 6.42 7.56
C VAL A 21 -1.84 7.87 7.46
N ASN A 22 -1.73 8.57 8.58
CA ASN A 22 -1.19 9.93 8.62
C ASN A 22 0.30 9.95 8.24
N ALA A 23 1.07 8.98 8.71
CA ALA A 23 2.47 8.79 8.32
C ALA A 23 2.61 8.48 6.83
N ALA A 24 1.80 7.56 6.29
CA ALA A 24 1.79 7.26 4.86
C ALA A 24 1.39 8.48 4.02
N LYS A 25 0.36 9.22 4.43
CA LYS A 25 -0.03 10.48 3.79
C LYS A 25 1.09 11.51 3.78
N ALA A 26 1.79 11.69 4.90
CA ALA A 26 2.93 12.60 4.98
C ALA A 26 4.07 12.19 4.03
N GLN A 27 4.35 10.89 3.91
CA GLN A 27 5.36 10.37 2.97
C GLN A 27 4.92 10.46 1.50
N GLN A 28 3.61 10.39 1.22
CA GLN A 28 3.05 10.48 -0.12
C GLN A 28 2.74 11.92 -0.56
N THR A 29 2.77 12.89 0.36
CA THR A 29 2.52 14.31 0.06
C THR A 29 3.78 14.93 -0.53
N LEU A 30 3.76 15.19 -1.85
CA LEU A 30 4.89 15.78 -2.56
C LEU A 30 5.17 17.23 -2.14
N ASN A 31 4.11 18.03 -1.94
CA ASN A 31 4.23 19.43 -1.55
C ASN A 31 3.10 19.80 -0.55
N PRO A 32 3.39 19.92 0.75
CA PRO A 32 2.38 20.25 1.76
C PRO A 32 1.88 21.71 1.66
N ASP A 33 2.67 22.61 1.07
CA ASP A 33 2.35 24.04 0.95
C ASP A 33 1.72 24.40 -0.41
N ALA A 34 1.34 23.40 -1.21
CA ALA A 34 0.79 23.60 -2.56
C ALA A 34 -0.46 24.50 -2.58
N ALA A 35 -1.25 24.52 -1.50
CA ALA A 35 -2.44 25.36 -1.38
C ALA A 35 -2.12 26.84 -1.08
N LEU A 36 -0.90 27.16 -0.67
CA LEU A 36 -0.48 28.51 -0.28
C LEU A 36 0.12 29.30 -1.44
N THR A 37 0.39 28.64 -2.57
CA THR A 37 1.11 29.22 -3.72
C THR A 37 0.30 29.00 -5.00
N ASN A 38 0.33 29.96 -5.93
CA ASN A 38 -0.29 29.84 -7.26
C ASN A 38 0.70 29.31 -8.32
N GLU A 39 1.68 28.50 -7.91
CA GLU A 39 2.68 27.98 -8.84
C GLU A 39 2.04 26.91 -9.73
N PRO A 40 2.28 26.93 -11.05
CA PRO A 40 1.74 25.91 -11.95
C PRO A 40 2.24 24.52 -11.54
N VAL A 41 1.34 23.54 -11.54
CA VAL A 41 1.69 22.15 -11.26
C VAL A 41 2.54 21.61 -12.40
N TYR A 42 3.68 20.99 -12.08
CA TYR A 42 4.46 20.24 -13.07
C TYR A 42 3.62 19.05 -13.53
N GLY A 43 3.14 19.10 -14.77
CA GLY A 43 2.38 18.02 -15.40
C GLY A 43 3.27 16.84 -15.81
N ILE A 44 2.67 15.84 -16.47
CA ILE A 44 3.42 14.74 -17.10
C ILE A 44 4.21 15.32 -18.29
N ASP A 45 5.47 14.91 -18.45
CA ASP A 45 6.25 15.29 -19.63
C ASP A 45 5.68 14.64 -20.90
N GLY A 46 5.89 15.28 -22.06
CA GLY A 46 5.27 14.83 -23.31
C GLY A 46 5.69 13.42 -23.73
N ASP A 47 6.93 13.04 -23.45
CA ASP A 47 7.47 11.72 -23.82
C ASP A 47 6.90 10.62 -22.92
N ALA A 48 6.82 10.86 -21.61
CA ALA A 48 6.17 9.96 -20.66
C ALA A 48 4.68 9.83 -20.94
N ALA A 49 4.00 10.91 -21.34
CA ALA A 49 2.60 10.85 -21.75
C ALA A 49 2.40 9.97 -23.00
N ASN A 50 3.28 10.09 -24.00
CA ASN A 50 3.25 9.24 -25.19
C ASN A 50 3.52 7.77 -24.81
N ALA A 51 4.56 7.51 -24.03
CA ALA A 51 4.90 6.17 -23.57
C ALA A 51 3.75 5.52 -22.79
N ALA A 52 3.08 6.27 -21.90
CA ALA A 52 1.93 5.76 -21.15
C ALA A 52 0.77 5.35 -22.06
N ILE A 53 0.49 6.13 -23.11
CA ILE A 53 -0.55 5.79 -24.09
C ILE A 53 -0.15 4.58 -24.94
N ASP A 54 1.12 4.48 -25.32
CA ASP A 54 1.62 3.34 -26.11
C ASP A 54 1.59 2.04 -25.29
N THR A 55 2.07 2.05 -24.04
CA THR A 55 1.96 0.90 -23.14
C THR A 55 0.49 0.52 -22.88
N TYR A 56 -0.40 1.50 -22.74
CA TYR A 56 -1.84 1.22 -22.61
C TYR A 56 -2.38 0.48 -23.83
N ARG A 57 -2.03 0.89 -25.04
CA ARG A 57 -2.45 0.19 -26.27
C ARG A 57 -1.84 -1.22 -26.34
N GLU A 58 -0.54 -1.32 -26.08
CA GLU A 58 0.18 -2.59 -26.13
C GLU A 58 -0.41 -3.61 -25.14
N SER A 59 -0.88 -3.17 -23.97
CA SER A 59 -1.54 -4.06 -23.00
C SER A 59 -2.79 -4.78 -23.52
N TYR A 60 -3.45 -4.25 -24.57
CA TYR A 60 -4.59 -4.92 -25.22
C TYR A 60 -4.16 -5.78 -26.42
N GLU A 61 -3.07 -5.42 -27.09
CA GLU A 61 -2.52 -6.19 -28.19
C GLU A 61 -1.78 -7.44 -27.69
N ASN A 62 -1.08 -7.28 -26.57
CA ASN A 62 -0.31 -8.30 -25.87
C ASN A 62 -0.66 -8.22 -24.38
N PRO A 63 -1.82 -8.76 -23.95
CA PRO A 63 -2.13 -8.85 -22.53
C PRO A 63 -1.01 -9.65 -21.87
N GLU A 64 -0.24 -8.97 -21.00
CA GLU A 64 0.81 -9.62 -20.22
C GLU A 64 0.19 -10.85 -19.56
N GLU A 65 0.70 -12.04 -19.89
CA GLU A 65 0.23 -13.27 -19.27
C GLU A 65 0.47 -13.11 -17.77
N GLY A 66 -0.63 -12.92 -17.03
CA GLY A 66 -0.62 -12.35 -15.69
C GLY A 66 0.52 -12.90 -14.87
N THR A 67 1.51 -12.05 -14.59
CA THR A 67 2.51 -12.34 -13.59
C THR A 67 1.73 -12.57 -12.31
N THR A 68 1.66 -13.84 -11.89
CA THR A 68 1.08 -14.15 -10.59
C THR A 68 1.97 -13.46 -9.59
N ASP A 69 1.54 -12.31 -9.08
CA ASP A 69 2.18 -11.60 -7.97
C ASP A 69 2.02 -12.48 -6.73
N VAL A 70 2.85 -13.52 -6.65
CA VAL A 70 2.93 -14.37 -5.47
C VAL A 70 3.64 -13.55 -4.41
N PHE A 71 2.85 -12.85 -3.59
CA PHE A 71 3.32 -12.34 -2.30
C PHE A 71 3.66 -13.54 -1.42
N ASN A 72 4.92 -14.00 -1.49
CA ASN A 72 5.48 -14.95 -0.55
C ASN A 72 5.73 -14.22 0.78
N ILE A 73 4.67 -13.97 1.55
CA ILE A 73 4.80 -13.52 2.93
C ILE A 73 5.35 -14.70 3.72
N GLY A 74 6.66 -14.67 3.98
CA GLY A 74 7.35 -15.66 4.79
C GLY A 74 6.87 -15.65 6.24
N VAL A 75 5.78 -16.37 6.52
CA VAL A 75 5.53 -16.92 7.85
C VAL A 75 6.37 -18.17 7.95
N GLY A 76 7.53 -18.04 8.58
CA GLY A 76 8.35 -19.18 8.96
C GLY A 76 7.56 -20.08 9.91
N THR A 77 6.98 -21.15 9.39
CA THR A 77 6.67 -22.31 10.22
C THR A 77 7.97 -23.07 10.40
N ASP A 78 8.65 -22.85 11.52
CA ASP A 78 9.64 -23.79 12.04
C ASP A 78 8.92 -25.13 12.28
N SER A 79 8.85 -25.96 11.24
CA SER A 79 8.49 -27.36 11.39
C SER A 79 9.69 -28.09 11.98
N SER A 80 9.88 -27.92 13.29
CA SER A 80 10.66 -28.86 14.09
C SER A 80 9.96 -30.21 14.07
N THR A 81 10.31 -31.03 13.07
CA THR A 81 9.93 -32.45 13.04
C THR A 81 11.20 -33.24 13.32
N GLY A 82 11.32 -33.74 14.54
CA GLY A 82 12.34 -34.72 14.88
C GLY A 82 12.05 -36.08 14.25
N THR A 83 13.12 -36.85 13.98
CA THR A 83 13.28 -38.32 14.10
C THR A 83 14.07 -38.91 12.92
N GLY A 84 15.21 -39.58 13.21
CA GLY A 84 15.70 -40.72 12.42
C GLY A 84 17.21 -40.82 12.12
N ASN A 85 18.03 -41.24 13.10
CA ASN A 85 18.91 -42.44 13.05
C ASN A 85 19.46 -42.74 14.45
#